data_AF-A0A2R6S6R7-F1
#
_entry.id   AF-A0A2R6S6R7-F1
#
_cell.length_a   1.000
_cell.length_b   1.000
_cell.length_c   1.000
_cell.angle_alpha   90.00
_cell.angle_beta   90.00
_cell.angle_gamma   90.00
#
_symmetry.space_group_name_H-M   'P 1'
#
loop_
_entity.id
_entity.type
_entity.pdbx_description
1 polymer ?
#
loop_
_entity_poly.entity_id
_entity_poly.type
_entity_poly.pdbx_seq_one_letter_code
_entity_poly.pdbx_strand_id
1 'polypeptide(L)'
;MDLPEGSPVLKRESTITSTLSLEKHDEEKTGVRVEELLDDASDIAVEIIKKAEDVAVQVISTEDDPTLPVLTFRTIFLGVGLSIFSAVLATIYTFKPQNASVSQLFCLIIAYVLGTSMAAFIPSHGYWRYLNPGPFNIKEHTAIVIMASTASSVAIAMEVIAAIDLFYNTRLNAGVAIFQIFASQMLGYGMAGMLSKPP
;
A
#
# COMPACT_ATOMS: atom_id res chain seq x y z
N MET A 1 28.64 -37.65 -50.21
CA MET A 1 29.36 -36.37 -50.45
C MET A 1 29.34 -35.67 -49.11
N ASP A 2 30.29 -36.09 -48.30
CA ASP A 2 30.33 -35.93 -46.85
C ASP A 2 31.40 -34.89 -46.52
N LEU A 3 31.06 -33.94 -45.65
CA LEU A 3 31.97 -32.90 -45.15
C LEU A 3 31.98 -32.90 -43.60
N PRO A 4 33.13 -32.62 -42.96
CA PRO A 4 33.55 -33.20 -41.68
C PRO A 4 33.25 -32.39 -40.40
N GLU A 5 33.38 -33.09 -39.25
CA GLU A 5 33.34 -32.61 -37.87
C GLU A 5 34.39 -31.54 -37.51
N GLY A 6 34.02 -30.65 -36.58
CA GLY A 6 34.96 -30.03 -35.63
C GLY A 6 35.10 -28.51 -35.68
N SER A 7 34.41 -27.80 -34.78
CA SER A 7 34.88 -26.50 -34.26
C SER A 7 34.39 -26.26 -32.82
N PRO A 8 35.15 -25.50 -32.00
CA PRO A 8 35.36 -25.82 -30.58
C PRO A 8 34.41 -25.12 -29.59
N VAL A 9 34.01 -25.86 -28.55
CA VAL A 9 33.19 -25.43 -27.42
C VAL A 9 34.06 -24.69 -26.39
N LEU A 10 33.68 -23.46 -26.04
CA LEU A 10 34.34 -22.68 -24.98
C LEU A 10 33.84 -23.10 -23.59
N LYS A 11 34.64 -23.87 -22.86
CA LYS A 11 34.47 -24.19 -21.44
C LYS A 11 35.38 -23.28 -20.61
N ARG A 12 34.83 -22.49 -19.67
CA ARG A 12 35.64 -21.75 -18.67
C ARG A 12 35.63 -22.52 -17.35
N GLU A 13 36.82 -22.92 -16.90
CA GLU A 13 37.04 -23.57 -15.61
C GLU A 13 38.23 -22.90 -14.87
N SER A 14 37.99 -22.63 -13.58
CA SER A 14 38.90 -22.42 -12.42
C SER A 14 39.93 -21.26 -12.37
N THR A 15 39.92 -20.52 -11.25
CA THR A 15 41.06 -20.03 -10.43
C THR A 15 40.44 -19.29 -9.21
N ILE A 16 40.11 -19.94 -8.08
CA ILE A 16 40.94 -20.28 -6.90
C ILE A 16 41.60 -19.07 -6.19
N THR A 17 41.10 -18.81 -4.98
CA THR A 17 41.81 -18.39 -3.75
C THR A 17 42.70 -17.16 -3.80
N SER A 18 42.22 -16.07 -3.18
CA SER A 18 42.97 -15.02 -2.45
C SER A 18 41.89 -14.03 -1.98
N THR A 19 41.23 -14.18 -0.83
CA THR A 19 41.67 -13.56 0.43
C THR A 19 40.85 -14.13 1.61
N LEU A 20 41.36 -15.21 2.21
CA LEU A 20 41.06 -15.61 3.58
C LEU A 20 42.37 -15.48 4.33
N SER A 21 42.56 -14.41 5.11
CA SER A 21 43.50 -14.26 6.23
C SER A 21 43.48 -12.82 6.73
N LEU A 22 43.64 -12.63 8.05
CA LEU A 22 43.34 -11.44 8.86
C LEU A 22 41.84 -11.36 9.17
N GLU A 23 41.33 -11.79 10.33
CA GLU A 23 41.95 -11.87 11.65
C GLU A 23 41.06 -12.80 12.50
N LYS A 24 41.58 -13.96 12.89
CA LYS A 24 41.07 -14.71 14.05
C LYS A 24 41.96 -14.29 15.22
N HIS A 25 41.41 -13.55 16.17
CA HIS A 25 41.89 -13.52 17.53
C HIS A 25 40.68 -13.47 18.47
N ASP A 26 40.73 -14.33 19.49
CA ASP A 26 39.91 -14.41 20.69
C ASP A 26 38.53 -15.09 20.63
N GLU A 27 38.58 -16.43 20.66
CA GLU A 27 37.70 -17.19 21.55
C GLU A 27 38.28 -17.17 22.97
N GLU A 28 37.61 -16.56 23.95
CA GLU A 28 37.51 -17.15 25.30
C GLU A 28 36.41 -16.51 26.17
N LYS A 29 35.60 -17.40 26.77
CA LYS A 29 34.79 -17.24 28.00
C LYS A 29 33.52 -16.37 27.93
N THR A 30 32.38 -17.05 27.77
CA THR A 30 31.46 -17.29 28.90
C THR A 30 30.61 -18.53 28.60
N GLY A 31 31.06 -19.68 29.09
CA GLY A 31 30.24 -20.89 29.08
C GLY A 31 29.40 -20.95 30.35
N VAL A 32 28.07 -21.11 30.21
CA VAL A 32 27.24 -21.86 31.17
C VAL A 32 26.03 -22.47 30.43
N ARG A 33 26.10 -23.79 30.25
CA ARG A 33 25.02 -24.80 30.27
C ARG A 33 23.89 -24.70 29.22
N VAL A 34 24.19 -25.25 28.04
CA VAL A 34 23.19 -25.76 27.07
C VAL A 34 22.98 -27.24 27.35
N GLU A 35 22.12 -27.57 28.30
CA GLU A 35 21.44 -28.86 28.36
C GLU A 35 20.29 -28.72 29.37
N GLU A 36 19.13 -29.27 29.00
CA GLU A 36 17.98 -29.49 29.89
C GLU A 36 16.98 -28.32 30.05
N LEU A 37 16.38 -27.86 28.95
CA LEU A 37 14.96 -27.38 28.93
C LEU A 37 14.29 -27.70 27.57
N LEU A 38 14.63 -28.85 26.98
CA LEU A 38 13.87 -29.46 25.90
C LEU A 38 13.00 -30.54 26.56
N ASP A 39 11.78 -30.20 27.00
CA ASP A 39 10.77 -31.26 27.15
C ASP A 39 9.29 -30.79 27.20
N ASP A 40 8.98 -29.50 27.37
CA ASP A 40 7.57 -29.09 27.52
C ASP A 40 7.13 -27.98 26.56
N ALA A 41 7.10 -28.28 25.25
CA ALA A 41 6.17 -27.68 24.28
C ALA A 41 6.24 -28.44 22.96
N SER A 42 5.32 -29.39 22.80
CA SER A 42 5.02 -30.09 21.55
C SER A 42 4.78 -29.13 20.37
N ASP A 43 5.38 -29.47 19.23
CA ASP A 43 4.97 -29.11 17.86
C ASP A 43 5.10 -27.64 17.41
N ILE A 44 6.33 -27.11 17.38
CA ILE A 44 6.68 -26.08 16.40
C ILE A 44 7.49 -26.76 15.30
N ALA A 45 6.80 -27.16 14.23
CA ALA A 45 7.46 -27.54 12.99
C ALA A 45 8.25 -26.33 12.48
N VAL A 46 9.56 -26.32 12.75
CA VAL A 46 10.48 -25.36 12.14
C VAL A 46 10.66 -25.78 10.67
N GLU A 47 9.70 -25.38 9.84
CA GLU A 47 9.75 -25.63 8.40
C GLU A 47 10.90 -24.80 7.80
N ILE A 48 11.87 -25.49 7.19
CA ILE A 48 13.07 -24.86 6.62
C ILE A 48 12.64 -24.09 5.37
N ILE A 49 12.52 -22.78 5.53
CA ILE A 49 12.26 -21.81 4.48
C ILE A 49 13.34 -21.92 3.40
N LYS A 50 12.99 -22.43 2.22
CA LYS A 50 13.92 -22.56 1.07
C LYS A 50 13.76 -21.44 0.05
N LYS A 51 12.62 -20.76 0.04
CA LYS A 51 12.29 -19.74 -0.96
C LYS A 51 11.68 -18.50 -0.31
N ALA A 52 11.84 -17.35 -0.97
CA ALA A 52 11.29 -16.07 -0.53
C ALA A 52 9.74 -16.07 -0.44
N GLU A 53 9.08 -16.93 -1.22
CA GLU A 53 7.62 -17.10 -1.21
C GLU A 53 7.09 -17.71 0.10
N ASP A 54 7.80 -18.67 0.70
CA ASP A 54 7.40 -19.29 1.99
C ASP A 54 7.56 -18.32 3.16
N VAL A 55 8.57 -17.43 3.10
CA VAL A 55 8.74 -16.35 4.09
C VAL A 55 7.53 -15.43 4.08
N ALA A 56 7.04 -15.05 2.89
CA ALA A 56 5.93 -14.12 2.79
C ALA A 56 4.63 -14.70 3.36
N VAL A 57 4.36 -15.99 3.12
CA VAL A 57 3.16 -16.68 3.64
C VAL A 57 3.25 -16.88 5.16
N GLN A 58 4.45 -17.07 5.71
CA GLN A 58 4.64 -17.25 7.14
C GLN A 58 4.66 -15.92 7.92
N VAL A 59 5.11 -14.83 7.30
CA VAL A 59 5.24 -13.50 7.94
C VAL A 59 3.95 -12.68 7.84
N ILE A 60 3.11 -12.92 6.82
CA ILE A 60 1.79 -12.30 6.69
C ILE A 60 0.73 -13.20 7.30
N SER A 61 0.15 -12.80 8.44
CA SER A 61 -1.07 -13.44 8.92
C SER A 61 -2.18 -13.23 7.89
N THR A 62 -2.71 -14.34 7.38
CA THR A 62 -3.83 -14.38 6.43
C THR A 62 -5.18 -14.45 7.16
N GLU A 63 -5.18 -14.31 8.50
CA GLU A 63 -6.41 -14.34 9.30
C GLU A 63 -7.16 -13.02 9.15
N ASP A 64 -8.14 -13.02 8.23
CA ASP A 64 -9.12 -11.95 8.13
C ASP A 64 -10.35 -12.27 8.98
N ASP A 65 -10.68 -11.43 9.96
CA ASP A 65 -11.91 -11.55 10.75
C ASP A 65 -13.09 -10.85 10.04
N PRO A 66 -14.05 -11.57 9.45
CA PRO A 66 -15.15 -10.98 8.69
C PRO A 66 -16.18 -10.25 9.56
N THR A 67 -16.11 -10.37 10.89
CA THR A 67 -17.09 -9.76 11.81
C THR A 67 -16.77 -8.30 12.14
N LEU A 68 -15.55 -7.85 11.84
CA LEU A 68 -15.11 -6.48 12.11
C LEU A 68 -15.73 -5.48 11.12
N PRO A 69 -16.35 -4.38 11.59
CA PRO A 69 -16.97 -3.39 10.71
C PRO A 69 -15.90 -2.59 9.93
N VAL A 70 -16.09 -2.49 8.62
CA VAL A 70 -15.20 -1.74 7.70
C VAL A 70 -15.71 -0.32 7.47
N LEU A 71 -17.02 -0.18 7.23
CA LEU A 71 -17.67 1.10 6.95
C LEU A 71 -18.32 1.65 8.22
N THR A 72 -17.56 2.43 8.97
CA THR A 72 -18.07 3.22 10.09
C THR A 72 -18.12 4.71 9.73
N PHE A 73 -18.82 5.49 10.54
CA PHE A 73 -18.90 6.94 10.36
C PHE A 73 -17.50 7.60 10.34
N ARG A 74 -16.59 7.16 11.22
CA ARG A 74 -15.20 7.67 11.26
C ARG A 74 -14.46 7.39 9.96
N THR A 75 -14.60 6.20 9.38
CA THR A 75 -13.97 5.82 8.11
C THR A 75 -14.44 6.74 6.98
N ILE A 76 -15.73 7.03 6.91
CA ILE A 76 -16.29 7.91 5.88
C ILE A 76 -15.84 9.36 6.12
N PHE A 77 -15.95 9.86 7.35
CA PHE A 77 -15.59 11.25 7.66
C PHE A 77 -14.10 11.53 7.43
N LEU A 78 -13.21 10.68 7.97
CA LEU A 78 -11.77 10.82 7.78
C LEU A 78 -11.35 10.48 6.35
N GLY A 79 -11.94 9.46 5.74
CA GLY A 79 -11.70 9.08 4.35
C GLY A 79 -11.99 10.23 3.41
N VAL A 80 -13.21 10.79 3.47
CA VAL A 80 -13.60 11.95 2.64
C VAL A 80 -12.74 13.17 2.95
N GLY A 81 -12.46 13.46 4.22
CA GLY A 81 -11.62 14.59 4.62
C GLY A 81 -10.20 14.52 4.05
N LEU A 82 -9.54 13.37 4.20
CA LEU A 82 -8.20 13.14 3.65
C LEU A 82 -8.20 13.09 2.13
N SER A 83 -9.24 12.52 1.51
CA SER A 83 -9.41 12.50 0.06
C SER A 83 -9.53 13.91 -0.52
N ILE A 84 -10.35 14.78 0.08
CA ILE A 84 -10.48 16.17 -0.35
C ILE A 84 -9.14 16.89 -0.19
N PHE A 85 -8.47 16.72 0.94
CA PHE A 85 -7.16 17.32 1.18
C PHE A 85 -6.13 16.88 0.12
N SER A 86 -6.06 15.57 -0.17
CA SER A 86 -5.13 15.03 -1.16
C SER A 86 -5.45 15.53 -2.58
N ALA A 87 -6.73 15.55 -2.95
CA ALA A 87 -7.19 16.03 -4.26
C ALA A 87 -6.88 17.51 -4.47
N VAL A 88 -7.04 18.35 -3.44
CA VAL A 88 -6.69 19.78 -3.50
C VAL A 88 -5.19 19.96 -3.72
N LEU A 89 -4.35 19.25 -2.97
CA LEU A 89 -2.90 19.32 -3.16
C LEU A 89 -2.48 18.86 -4.56
N ALA A 90 -3.05 17.75 -5.05
CA ALA A 90 -2.78 17.25 -6.39
C ALA A 90 -3.16 18.29 -7.46
N THR A 91 -4.34 18.90 -7.33
CA THR A 91 -4.82 19.92 -8.27
C THR A 91 -3.93 21.17 -8.28
N ILE A 92 -3.49 21.63 -7.11
CA ILE A 92 -2.58 22.79 -6.99
C ILE A 92 -1.23 22.50 -7.66
N TYR A 93 -0.67 21.30 -7.45
CA TYR A 93 0.61 20.92 -8.06
C TYR A 93 0.52 20.69 -9.55
N THR A 94 -0.64 20.32 -10.10
CA THR A 94 -0.84 20.25 -11.55
C THR A 94 -0.83 21.64 -12.19
N PHE A 95 -1.45 22.65 -11.57
CA PHE A 95 -1.49 24.00 -12.14
C PHE A 95 -0.23 24.83 -11.87
N LYS A 96 0.55 24.50 -10.83
CA LYS A 96 1.84 25.14 -10.55
C LYS A 96 2.95 24.34 -11.24
N PRO A 97 3.91 24.96 -11.96
CA PRO A 97 5.05 24.26 -12.56
C PRO A 97 6.07 23.83 -11.51
N GLN A 98 5.64 23.04 -10.53
CA GLN A 98 6.44 22.48 -9.46
C GLN A 98 6.13 20.99 -9.40
N ASN A 99 7.10 20.17 -9.81
CA ASN A 99 7.03 18.71 -9.67
C ASN A 99 7.18 18.34 -8.20
N ALA A 100 6.13 18.55 -7.41
CA ALA A 100 6.01 18.08 -6.04
C ALA A 100 4.84 17.11 -5.98
N SER A 101 5.10 15.90 -5.49
CA SER A 101 4.07 14.89 -5.24
C SER A 101 3.88 14.73 -3.74
N VAL A 102 2.64 14.62 -3.28
CA VAL A 102 2.36 14.30 -1.88
C VAL A 102 2.76 12.85 -1.63
N SER A 103 3.57 12.61 -0.59
CA SER A 103 3.96 11.25 -0.23
C SER A 103 2.76 10.47 0.31
N GLN A 104 2.49 9.29 -0.26
CA GLN A 104 1.42 8.42 0.22
C GLN A 104 1.64 7.95 1.67
N LEU A 105 2.91 7.81 2.08
CA LEU A 105 3.26 7.50 3.47
C LEU A 105 2.82 8.58 4.45
N PHE A 106 2.86 9.85 4.02
CA PHE A 106 2.41 10.96 4.85
C PHE A 106 0.89 10.87 5.11
N CYS A 107 0.10 10.61 4.08
CA CYS A 107 -1.34 10.38 4.23
C CYS A 107 -1.63 9.15 5.11
N LEU A 108 -0.83 8.09 4.99
CA LEU A 108 -0.96 6.86 5.80
C LEU A 108 -0.74 7.11 7.29
N ILE A 109 0.30 7.86 7.64
CA ILE A 109 0.62 8.22 9.03
C ILE A 109 -0.46 9.15 9.59
N ILE A 110 -0.87 10.16 8.84
CA ILE A 110 -1.94 11.07 9.27
C ILE A 110 -3.26 10.33 9.45
N ALA A 111 -3.61 9.41 8.56
CA ALA A 111 -4.81 8.59 8.68
C ALA A 111 -4.79 7.77 9.98
N TYR A 112 -3.63 7.23 10.37
CA TYR A 112 -3.46 6.52 11.63
C TYR A 112 -3.64 7.47 12.83
N VAL A 113 -2.91 8.59 12.88
CA VAL A 113 -2.98 9.54 14.01
C VAL A 113 -4.39 10.12 14.18
N LEU A 114 -5.05 10.51 13.08
CA LEU A 114 -6.42 11.03 13.11
C LEU A 114 -7.45 9.95 13.43
N GLY A 115 -7.27 8.72 12.94
CA GLY A 115 -8.13 7.58 13.25
C GLY A 115 -8.12 7.24 14.74
N THR A 116 -6.93 7.13 15.33
CA THR A 116 -6.76 6.78 16.75
C THR A 116 -7.22 7.92 17.67
N SER A 117 -6.94 9.18 17.30
CA SER A 117 -7.43 10.34 18.07
C SER A 117 -8.96 10.46 18.00
N MET A 118 -9.59 10.33 16.84
CA MET A 118 -11.04 10.37 16.70
C MET A 118 -11.72 9.21 17.45
N ALA A 119 -11.10 8.03 17.50
CA ALA A 119 -11.57 6.90 18.30
C ALA A 119 -11.52 7.19 19.82
N ALA A 120 -10.54 7.98 20.28
CA ALA A 120 -10.42 8.41 21.67
C ALA A 120 -11.36 9.58 22.03
N PHE A 121 -11.65 10.48 21.08
CA PHE A 121 -12.53 11.63 21.28
C PHE A 121 -14.02 11.28 21.25
N ILE A 122 -14.44 10.24 20.52
CA ILE A 122 -15.85 9.85 20.43
C ILE A 122 -16.22 8.90 21.59
N PRO A 123 -17.08 9.31 22.55
CA PRO A 123 -17.45 8.47 23.67
C PRO A 123 -18.25 7.24 23.22
N SER A 124 -17.82 6.06 23.68
CA SER A 124 -18.38 4.73 23.33
C SER A 124 -19.57 4.30 24.20
N HIS A 125 -20.22 5.24 24.88
CA HIS A 125 -21.32 4.99 25.82
C HIS A 125 -22.63 5.60 25.34
N GLY A 126 -23.72 4.82 25.42
CA GLY A 126 -25.08 5.23 25.06
C GLY A 126 -25.42 5.11 23.56
N TYR A 127 -26.29 5.98 23.07
CA TYR A 127 -26.79 6.02 21.67
C TYR A 127 -25.65 6.19 20.62
N TRP A 128 -24.49 6.68 21.06
CA TRP A 128 -23.28 6.90 20.26
C TRP A 128 -22.48 5.62 19.99
N ARG A 129 -22.87 4.46 20.54
CA ARG A 129 -22.26 3.14 20.27
C ARG A 129 -22.31 2.76 18.78
N TYR A 130 -23.33 3.22 18.05
CA TYR A 130 -23.41 3.03 16.59
C TYR A 130 -22.34 3.84 15.84
N LEU A 131 -21.95 5.02 16.36
CA LEU A 131 -20.90 5.85 15.79
C LEU A 131 -19.48 5.34 16.11
N ASN A 132 -19.32 4.66 17.25
CA ASN A 132 -18.04 4.11 17.69
C ASN A 132 -18.22 2.64 18.16
N PRO A 133 -18.30 1.68 17.22
CA PRO A 133 -18.57 0.28 17.55
C PRO A 133 -17.41 -0.41 18.29
N GLY A 134 -16.18 0.12 18.17
CA GLY A 134 -14.99 -0.47 18.78
C GLY A 134 -13.71 0.33 18.54
N PRO A 135 -12.55 -0.16 19.01
CA PRO A 135 -11.25 0.46 18.75
C PRO A 135 -10.96 0.59 17.25
N PHE A 136 -9.98 1.44 16.90
CA PHE A 136 -9.63 1.67 15.50
C PHE A 136 -9.09 0.39 14.85
N ASN A 137 -9.76 -0.08 13.81
CA ASN A 137 -9.43 -1.35 13.15
C ASN A 137 -8.48 -1.15 11.96
N ILE A 138 -7.68 -2.17 11.66
CA ILE A 138 -6.80 -2.19 10.48
C ILE A 138 -7.60 -2.03 9.17
N LYS A 139 -8.83 -2.55 9.13
CA LYS A 139 -9.72 -2.46 7.95
C LYS A 139 -10.15 -1.04 7.66
N GLU A 140 -10.50 -0.30 8.71
CA GLU A 140 -10.90 1.11 8.59
C GLU A 140 -9.71 1.99 8.21
N HIS A 141 -8.54 1.74 8.79
CA HIS A 141 -7.30 2.40 8.41
C HIS A 141 -6.99 2.18 6.94
N THR A 142 -6.99 0.92 6.50
CA THR A 142 -6.75 0.54 5.12
C THR A 142 -7.76 1.20 4.17
N ALA A 143 -9.05 1.20 4.52
CA ALA A 143 -10.08 1.84 3.72
C ALA A 143 -9.85 3.36 3.56
N ILE A 144 -9.51 4.07 4.65
CA ILE A 144 -9.18 5.51 4.61
C ILE A 144 -7.98 5.75 3.70
N VAL A 145 -6.92 4.95 3.83
CA VAL A 145 -5.70 5.09 3.02
C VAL A 145 -5.97 4.87 1.54
N ILE A 146 -6.79 3.87 1.18
CA ILE A 146 -7.18 3.61 -0.21
C ILE A 146 -8.02 4.77 -0.77
N MET A 147 -8.96 5.31 0.01
CA MET A 147 -9.72 6.50 -0.41
C MET A 147 -8.81 7.71 -0.62
N ALA A 148 -7.87 7.95 0.27
CA ALA A 148 -6.94 9.07 0.18
C ALA A 148 -5.98 8.90 -1.01
N SER A 149 -5.44 7.70 -1.24
CA SER A 149 -4.52 7.43 -2.35
C SER A 149 -5.19 7.55 -3.71
N THR A 150 -6.43 7.05 -3.84
CA THR A 150 -7.21 7.15 -5.07
C THR A 150 -7.51 8.62 -5.43
N ALA A 151 -7.75 9.46 -4.42
CA ALA A 151 -8.04 10.88 -4.59
C ALA A 151 -6.81 11.75 -4.88
N SER A 152 -5.58 11.23 -4.74
CA SER A 152 -4.33 11.96 -5.04
C SER A 152 -4.10 12.19 -6.54
N SER A 153 -4.98 11.69 -7.41
CA SER A 153 -4.89 11.85 -8.85
C SER A 153 -5.86 12.92 -9.36
N VAL A 154 -5.38 13.77 -10.27
CA VAL A 154 -6.21 14.79 -10.91
C VAL A 154 -6.93 14.20 -12.11
N ALA A 155 -8.24 14.45 -12.22
CA ALA A 155 -9.02 14.01 -13.36
C ALA A 155 -8.63 14.79 -14.62
N ILE A 156 -8.31 14.08 -15.71
CA ILE A 156 -7.96 14.68 -17.02
C ILE A 156 -9.04 15.65 -17.51
N ALA A 157 -10.32 15.37 -17.22
CA ALA A 157 -11.43 16.25 -17.55
C ALA A 157 -11.28 17.68 -16.96
N MET A 158 -10.64 17.83 -15.78
CA MET A 158 -10.39 19.13 -15.15
C MET A 158 -9.41 19.97 -15.98
N GLU A 159 -8.35 19.36 -16.50
CA GLU A 159 -7.35 20.05 -17.33
C GLU A 159 -7.97 20.55 -18.64
N VAL A 160 -8.86 19.77 -19.25
CA VAL A 160 -9.59 20.17 -20.47
C VAL A 160 -10.51 21.36 -20.19
N ILE A 161 -11.25 21.34 -19.07
CA ILE A 161 -12.12 22.46 -18.68
C ILE A 161 -11.30 23.73 -18.45
N ALA A 162 -10.16 23.63 -17.78
CA ALA A 162 -9.25 24.75 -17.57
C ALA A 162 -8.70 25.29 -18.90
N ALA A 163 -8.37 24.43 -19.86
CA ALA A 163 -7.93 24.84 -21.19
C ALA A 163 -9.03 25.58 -21.98
N ILE A 164 -10.29 25.14 -21.86
CA ILE A 164 -11.43 25.81 -22.50
C ILE A 164 -11.62 27.23 -21.93
N ASP A 165 -11.56 27.37 -20.60
CA ASP A 165 -11.67 28.70 -19.96
C ASP A 165 -10.51 29.62 -20.37
N LEU A 166 -9.29 29.07 -20.46
CA LEU A 166 -8.08 29.83 -20.76
C LEU A 166 -7.97 30.26 -22.24
N PHE A 167 -8.22 29.36 -23.19
CA PHE A 167 -8.03 29.63 -24.62
C PHE A 167 -9.26 30.19 -25.32
N TYR A 168 -10.47 29.85 -24.87
CA TYR A 168 -11.73 30.26 -25.51
C TYR A 168 -12.54 31.26 -24.69
N ASN A 169 -12.04 31.70 -23.54
CA ASN A 169 -12.67 32.69 -22.64
C ASN A 169 -14.15 32.40 -22.32
N THR A 170 -14.52 31.11 -22.36
CA THR A 170 -15.90 30.65 -22.22
C THR A 170 -16.05 29.94 -20.88
N ARG A 171 -16.71 30.61 -19.94
CA ARG A 171 -17.01 30.08 -18.61
C ARG A 171 -18.08 28.99 -18.72
N LEU A 172 -17.70 27.74 -18.51
CA LEU A 172 -18.67 26.65 -18.38
C LEU A 172 -19.45 26.81 -17.06
N ASN A 173 -20.75 26.48 -17.10
CA ASN A 173 -21.54 26.43 -15.88
C ASN A 173 -20.95 25.39 -14.92
N ALA A 174 -20.74 25.77 -13.64
CA ALA A 174 -20.13 24.92 -12.63
C ALA A 174 -20.84 23.56 -12.48
N GLY A 175 -22.16 23.52 -12.63
CA GLY A 175 -22.91 22.26 -12.60
C GLY A 175 -22.49 21.30 -13.72
N VAL A 176 -22.34 21.83 -14.95
CA VAL A 176 -21.93 21.04 -16.12
C VAL A 176 -20.50 20.54 -15.97
N ALA A 177 -19.60 21.37 -15.42
CA ALA A 177 -18.22 20.98 -15.14
C ALA A 177 -18.13 19.81 -14.13
N ILE A 178 -18.89 19.88 -13.03
CA ILE A 178 -18.91 18.82 -12.01
C ILE A 178 -19.46 17.51 -12.59
N PHE A 179 -20.59 17.57 -13.29
CA PHE A 179 -21.17 16.37 -13.92
C PHE A 179 -20.27 15.78 -15.00
N GLN A 180 -19.57 16.60 -15.78
CA GLN A 180 -18.60 16.14 -16.78
C GLN A 180 -17.44 15.37 -16.13
N ILE A 181 -16.84 15.93 -15.08
CA ILE A 181 -15.74 15.27 -14.35
C ILE A 181 -16.24 13.95 -13.75
N PHE A 182 -17.41 13.97 -13.10
CA PHE A 182 -17.99 12.78 -12.48
C PHE A 182 -18.30 11.68 -13.50
N ALA A 183 -18.92 12.04 -14.64
CA ALA A 183 -19.21 11.11 -15.72
C ALA A 183 -17.93 10.48 -16.30
N SER A 184 -16.86 11.26 -16.47
CA SER A 184 -15.56 10.75 -16.93
C SER A 184 -14.98 9.68 -16.00
N GLN A 185 -15.07 9.87 -14.69
CA GLN A 185 -14.57 8.89 -13.72
C GLN A 185 -15.46 7.64 -13.67
N MET A 186 -16.78 7.82 -13.67
CA MET A 186 -17.74 6.70 -13.68
C MET A 186 -17.61 5.83 -14.92
N LEU A 187 -17.37 6.44 -16.09
CA LEU A 187 -17.13 5.72 -17.34
C LEU A 187 -15.87 4.85 -17.23
N GLY A 188 -14.79 5.38 -16.65
CA GLY A 188 -13.55 4.63 -16.40
C GLY A 188 -13.79 3.40 -15.52
N TYR A 189 -14.47 3.57 -14.38
CA TYR A 189 -14.81 2.44 -13.50
C TYR A 189 -15.80 1.46 -14.14
N GLY A 190 -16.76 1.95 -14.93
CA GLY A 190 -17.73 1.10 -15.65
C GLY A 190 -17.05 0.20 -16.69
N MET A 191 -16.14 0.75 -17.49
CA MET A 191 -15.34 -0.03 -18.45
C MET A 191 -14.42 -1.02 -17.74
N ALA A 192 -13.77 -0.61 -16.65
CA ALA A 192 -12.94 -1.52 -15.85
C ALA A 192 -13.75 -2.71 -15.30
N GLY A 193 -14.98 -2.46 -14.85
CA GLY A 193 -15.90 -3.52 -14.38
C GLY A 193 -16.28 -4.50 -15.49
N MET A 194 -16.63 -4.01 -16.70
CA MET A 194 -16.99 -4.86 -17.84
C MET A 194 -15.86 -5.78 -18.31
N LEU A 195 -14.61 -5.33 -18.15
CA LEU A 195 -13.41 -6.08 -18.56
C LEU A 195 -12.89 -7.00 -17.44
N SER A 196 -13.43 -6.90 -16.23
CA SER A 196 -13.06 -7.82 -15.16
C SER A 196 -13.55 -9.22 -15.51
N LYS A 197 -12.59 -10.14 -15.72
CA LYS A 197 -12.90 -11.54 -15.99
C LYS A 197 -13.65 -12.11 -14.78
N PRO A 198 -14.84 -12.73 -14.97
CA PRO A 198 -15.49 -13.42 -13.87
C PRO A 198 -14.59 -14.58 -13.39
N PRO A 199 -14.48 -14.81 -12.07
CA PRO A 199 -13.68 -15.86 -11.49
C PRO A 199 -14.11 -17.26 -11.98
#